data_AF-A0A090WLX5-F1
#
_entry.id   AF-A0A090WLX5-F1
#
_cell.length_a   1.000
_cell.length_b   1.000
_cell.length_c   1.000
_cell.angle_alpha   90.00
_cell.angle_beta   90.00
_cell.angle_gamma   90.00
#
_symmetry.space_group_name_H-M   'P 1'
#
loop_
_entity.id
_entity.type
_entity.pdbx_description
1 polymer ?
#
loop_
_entity_poly.entity_id
_entity_poly.type
_entity_poly.pdbx_seq_one_letter_code
_entity_poly.pdbx_strand_id
1 'polypeptide(L)'
;MSIRVDNAAGNFYAFVIAKEGVLVTESNAVVRIDSDLQIQNVSLNADIDLIAGESIEVYVQRLTGSGTDELAVFSENLSIK
;
A
#
# COMPACT_ATOMS: atom_id res chain seq x y z
N MET A 1 5.02 5.70 -3.37
CA MET A 1 4.97 5.73 -1.90
C MET A 1 6.22 5.08 -1.33
N SER A 2 6.75 5.58 -0.22
CA SER A 2 7.93 5.03 0.46
C SER A 2 7.53 4.51 1.84
N ILE A 3 7.79 3.24 2.12
CA ILE A 3 7.31 2.51 3.30
C ILE A 3 8.41 1.73 4.01
N ARG A 4 8.23 1.51 5.32
CA ARG A 4 8.91 0.47 6.10
C ARG A 4 7.85 -0.30 6.88
N VAL A 5 8.08 -1.60 7.04
CA VAL A 5 7.24 -2.44 7.89
C VAL A 5 8.13 -3.08 8.95
N ASP A 6 7.84 -2.81 10.22
CA ASP A 6 8.59 -3.35 11.35
C ASP A 6 7.99 -4.70 11.79
N ASN A 7 8.84 -5.66 12.20
CA ASN A 7 8.49 -7.06 12.53
C ASN A 7 7.95 -7.89 11.35
N ALA A 8 8.36 -7.55 10.12
CA ALA A 8 7.82 -8.11 8.88
C ALA A 8 8.87 -8.84 8.03
N ALA A 9 10.13 -8.91 8.45
CA ALA A 9 11.20 -9.54 7.68
C ALA A 9 10.83 -10.96 7.19
N GLY A 10 10.95 -11.17 5.88
CA GLY A 10 10.56 -12.38 5.17
C GLY A 10 9.11 -12.42 4.67
N ASN A 11 8.23 -11.53 5.13
CA ASN A 11 6.80 -11.54 4.77
C ASN A 11 6.50 -10.75 3.49
N PHE A 12 5.40 -11.12 2.83
CA PHE A 12 4.85 -10.41 1.69
C PHE A 12 3.68 -9.53 2.10
N TYR A 13 3.63 -8.35 1.52
CA TYR A 13 2.57 -7.37 1.70
C TYR A 13 1.96 -6.97 0.36
N ALA A 14 0.64 -6.91 0.32
CA ALA A 14 -0.12 -6.35 -0.80
C ALA A 14 -0.58 -4.94 -0.46
N PHE A 15 -0.54 -4.07 -1.47
CA PHE A 15 -1.04 -2.71 -1.44
C PHE A 15 -2.01 -2.55 -2.61
N VAL A 16 -3.14 -1.88 -2.38
CA VAL A 16 -4.17 -1.67 -3.39
C VAL A 16 -4.89 -0.34 -3.13
N ILE A 17 -5.29 0.34 -4.18
CA ILE A 17 -6.17 1.49 -4.09
C ILE A 17 -7.61 0.99 -3.96
N ALA A 18 -8.37 1.59 -3.05
CA ALA A 18 -9.82 1.48 -3.00
C ALA A 18 -10.45 2.85 -3.33
N LYS A 19 -11.66 2.80 -3.87
CA LYS A 19 -12.53 3.96 -4.05
C LYS A 19 -13.78 3.71 -3.22
N GLU A 20 -14.03 4.56 -2.22
CA GLU A 20 -15.15 4.40 -1.28
C GLU A 20 -15.21 2.97 -0.70
N GLY A 21 -14.05 2.42 -0.35
CA GLY A 21 -13.89 1.07 0.17
C GLY A 21 -14.02 -0.08 -0.85
N VAL A 22 -14.26 0.20 -2.14
CA VAL A 22 -14.26 -0.80 -3.21
C VAL A 22 -12.88 -0.92 -3.85
N LEU A 23 -12.32 -2.12 -3.89
CA LEU A 23 -10.97 -2.36 -4.41
C LEU A 23 -10.87 -2.07 -5.92
N VAL A 24 -9.87 -1.29 -6.30
CA VAL A 24 -9.44 -1.04 -7.69
C VAL A 24 -8.33 -2.03 -8.01
N THR A 25 -8.71 -3.26 -8.38
CA THR A 25 -7.80 -4.42 -8.41
C THR A 25 -6.61 -4.29 -9.36
N GLU A 26 -6.70 -3.47 -10.39
CA GLU A 26 -5.62 -3.16 -11.33
C GLU A 26 -4.47 -2.37 -10.68
N SER A 27 -4.72 -1.71 -9.55
CA SER A 27 -3.71 -0.95 -8.80
C SER A 27 -2.83 -1.81 -7.89
N ASN A 28 -3.06 -3.12 -7.83
CA ASN A 28 -2.39 -4.04 -6.91
C ASN A 28 -0.85 -4.02 -7.07
N ALA A 29 -0.15 -3.88 -5.95
CA ALA A 29 1.28 -4.12 -5.87
C ALA A 29 1.61 -5.08 -4.72
N VAL A 30 2.58 -5.96 -4.93
CA VAL A 30 3.09 -6.88 -3.91
C VAL A 30 4.56 -6.61 -3.69
N VAL A 31 4.96 -6.56 -2.42
CA VAL A 31 6.34 -6.34 -2.01
C VAL A 31 6.74 -7.36 -0.95
N ARG A 32 7.99 -7.84 -1.04
CA ARG A 32 8.60 -8.66 0.01
C ARG A 32 9.37 -7.77 0.95
N ILE A 33 9.20 -7.95 2.26
CA ILE A 33 10.01 -7.25 3.25
C ILE A 33 11.28 -8.07 3.51
N ASP A 34 12.39 -7.79 2.83
CA ASP A 34 13.68 -8.43 3.11
C ASP A 34 14.27 -8.16 4.52
N SER A 35 14.03 -6.97 5.10
CA SER A 35 14.50 -6.58 6.43
C SER A 35 13.57 -5.56 7.08
N ASP A 36 13.45 -5.58 8.40
CA ASP A 36 12.67 -4.58 9.18
C ASP A 36 13.27 -3.18 9.12
N LEU A 37 14.56 -3.04 8.77
CA LEU A 37 15.24 -1.73 8.72
C LEU A 37 15.15 -1.06 7.35
N GLN A 38 14.68 -1.78 6.33
CA GLN A 38 14.73 -1.27 4.96
C GLN A 38 13.58 -0.30 4.69
N ILE A 39 13.82 0.63 3.78
CA ILE A 39 12.78 1.48 3.21
C ILE A 39 12.57 1.04 1.76
N GLN A 40 11.32 0.79 1.38
CA GLN A 40 10.95 0.34 0.05
C GLN A 40 10.01 1.31 -0.64
N ASN A 41 10.18 1.43 -1.95
CA ASN A 41 9.25 2.20 -2.77
C ASN A 41 8.19 1.25 -3.34
N VAL A 42 6.93 1.56 -3.07
CA VAL A 42 5.76 0.90 -3.67
C VAL A 42 5.10 1.90 -4.63
N SER A 43 4.94 1.49 -5.88
CA SER A 43 4.22 2.27 -6.90
C SER A 43 2.85 1.62 -7.11
N LEU A 44 1.80 2.43 -7.00
CA LEU A 44 0.41 2.08 -7.29
C LEU A 44 -0.05 3.04 -8.38
N ASN A 45 -0.72 2.53 -9.40
CA ASN A 45 -1.26 3.35 -10.48
C ASN A 45 -2.63 2.79 -10.88
N ALA A 46 -3.60 3.68 -11.05
CA ALA A 46 -4.91 3.38 -11.60
C ALA A 46 -5.54 4.66 -12.16
N ASP A 47 -6.38 4.50 -13.17
CA ASP A 47 -7.23 5.57 -13.67
C ASP A 47 -8.55 5.52 -12.90
N ILE A 48 -8.81 6.54 -12.09
CA ILE A 48 -9.97 6.59 -11.19
C ILE A 48 -10.74 7.88 -11.43
N ASP A 49 -11.99 7.75 -11.83
CA ASP A 49 -12.92 8.89 -11.88
C ASP A 49 -13.43 9.20 -10.48
N LEU A 50 -13.23 10.44 -10.02
CA LEU A 50 -13.72 10.93 -8.73
C LEU A 50 -14.74 12.04 -8.94
N ILE A 51 -15.86 11.96 -8.25
CA ILE A 51 -16.78 13.08 -8.08
C ILE A 51 -16.56 13.77 -6.74
N ALA A 52 -17.05 15.01 -6.62
CA ALA A 52 -16.91 15.77 -5.39
C ALA A 52 -17.51 15.03 -4.19
N GLY A 53 -16.69 14.83 -3.16
CA GLY A 53 -17.07 14.13 -1.93
C GLY A 53 -16.65 12.67 -1.87
N GLU A 54 -16.20 12.07 -2.99
CA GLU A 54 -15.60 10.74 -2.98
C GLU A 54 -14.13 10.79 -2.55
N SER A 55 -13.66 9.66 -2.05
CA SER A 55 -12.31 9.44 -1.56
C SER A 55 -11.66 8.24 -2.21
N ILE A 56 -10.33 8.26 -2.17
CA ILE A 56 -9.51 7.08 -2.44
C ILE A 56 -8.82 6.68 -1.14
N GLU A 57 -8.67 5.38 -0.94
CA GLU A 57 -7.95 4.80 0.17
C GLU A 57 -6.83 3.90 -0.34
N VAL A 58 -5.75 3.76 0.44
CA VAL A 58 -4.75 2.72 0.20
C VAL A 58 -4.94 1.64 1.25
N TYR A 59 -5.34 0.46 0.80
CA TYR A 59 -5.46 -0.72 1.65
C TYR A 59 -4.16 -1.51 1.61
N VAL A 60 -3.82 -2.08 2.77
CA VAL A 60 -2.60 -2.86 2.94
C VAL A 60 -2.93 -4.16 3.65
N GLN A 61 -2.41 -5.26 3.14
CA GLN A 61 -2.62 -6.59 3.70
C GLN A 61 -1.32 -7.38 3.75
N ARG A 62 -1.06 -8.03 4.90
CA ARG A 62 -0.06 -9.07 5.01
C ARG A 62 -0.56 -10.34 4.31
N LEU A 63 0.20 -10.84 3.33
CA LEU A 63 -0.12 -12.05 2.59
C LEU A 63 0.46 -13.33 3.22
N THR A 64 1.57 -13.20 3.94
CA THR A 64 2.26 -14.33 4.58
C THR A 64 2.73 -13.99 5.98
N GLY A 65 2.84 -15.00 6.84
CA GLY A 65 3.21 -14.82 8.24
C GLY A 65 2.01 -14.42 9.11
N SER A 66 2.30 -14.02 10.35
CA SER A 66 1.28 -13.70 11.37
C SER A 66 1.84 -12.71 12.39
N GLY A 67 0.96 -12.04 13.12
CA GLY A 67 1.34 -11.12 14.20
C GLY A 67 0.81 -9.71 13.98
N THR A 68 1.36 -8.76 14.73
CA THR A 68 1.07 -7.32 14.62
C THR A 68 2.34 -6.62 14.17
N ASP A 69 2.24 -5.88 13.06
CA ASP A 69 3.37 -5.13 12.50
C ASP A 69 3.01 -3.64 12.49
N GLU A 70 4.02 -2.80 12.38
CA GLU A 70 3.87 -1.35 12.21
C GLU A 70 4.24 -0.97 10.77
N LEU A 71 3.31 -0.34 10.05
CA LEU A 71 3.56 0.24 8.73
C LEU A 71 3.88 1.73 8.90
N ALA A 72 5.14 2.10 8.66
CA ALA A 72 5.56 3.49 8.58
C ALA A 72 5.53 3.97 7.12
N VAL A 73 4.86 5.09 6.87
CA VAL A 73 4.82 5.76 5.56
C VAL A 73 5.64 7.05 5.63
N PHE A 74 6.72 7.12 4.86
CA PHE A 74 7.63 8.28 4.87
C PHE A 74 7.26 9.34 3.83
N SER A 75 6.69 8.90 2.70
CA SER A 75 6.29 9.81 1.63
C SER A 75 5.23 9.17 0.74
N GLU A 76 4.28 9.98 0.32
CA GLU A 76 3.30 9.65 -0.71
C GLU A 76 3.34 10.72 -1.79
N ASN A 77 3.50 10.30 -3.04
CA ASN A 77 3.40 11.20 -4.19
C ASN A 77 2.09 10.84 -4.90
N LEU A 78 1.16 11.78 -4.91
CA LEU A 78 -0.17 11.63 -5.48
C LEU A 78 -0.38 12.67 -6.58
N SER A 79 -0.89 12.23 -7.73
CA SER A 79 -1.26 13.09 -8.85
C SER A 79 -2.73 12.88 -9.16
N ILE A 80 -3.54 13.92 -8.98
CA ILE A 80 -4.97 13.95 -9.30
C ILE A 80 -5.19 15.01 -10.37
N LYS A 81 -6.07 14.73 -11.33
CA LYS A 81 -6.44 15.66 -12.39
C LYS A 81 -7.90 16.07 -12.26
#